data_AF-A0A9P8Y3A2-F1
#
_entry.id   AF-A0A9P8Y3A2-F1
#
_cell.length_a   1.000
_cell.length_b   1.000
_cell.length_c   1.000
_cell.angle_alpha   90.00
_cell.angle_beta   90.00
_cell.angle_gamma   90.00
#
_symmetry.space_group_name_H-M   'P 1'
#
loop_
_entity.id
_entity.type
_entity.pdbx_description
1 polymer ?
#
loop_
_entity_poly.entity_id
_entity_poly.type
_entity_poly.pdbx_seq_one_letter_code
_entity_poly.pdbx_strand_id
1 'polypeptide(L)'
;MATTSRSLDTQVGVTQAHSQTRLPSELWLEIYEHLDAASMMQFSSCSKTVASLTSQFERSICKRRTAALEPKQSKLAILSSNKVDRSIIPADTYGFIRELELRHARIDYMLVRSGFLDLSAPPGLRPLTCGQQLWHLVPLLKQALGYCDDIADIAATSTTGTSRPCPSVRSKQVAYIQGLTLEGVSCLLYLLIILSIGYIQQGQGPNGSIPIPPDNPIDWEIVTVFEEGILRHGSWYLWAHIAASAVPGGRLEKLKRGLMAAGLKELTDWETGKDRVAAYVRQWIPQGGYEVCVSAFSI
;
A
#
# COMPACT_ATOMS: atom_id res chain seq x y z
N MET A 1 -22.10 -91.07 -25.45
CA MET A 1 -22.34 -89.72 -24.89
C MET A 1 -21.01 -89.10 -24.53
N ALA A 2 -20.49 -88.20 -25.38
CA ALA A 2 -19.41 -87.28 -25.06
C ALA A 2 -19.39 -86.19 -26.14
N THR A 3 -19.87 -85.00 -25.80
CA THR A 3 -19.80 -83.77 -26.60
C THR A 3 -19.77 -82.60 -25.63
N THR A 4 -18.72 -81.77 -25.69
CA THR A 4 -18.64 -80.31 -25.37
C THR A 4 -17.14 -79.97 -25.29
N SER A 5 -16.54 -79.15 -26.15
CA SER A 5 -16.74 -77.75 -26.63
C SER A 5 -15.78 -76.78 -25.94
N ARG A 6 -15.02 -76.06 -26.77
CA ARG A 6 -14.06 -74.99 -26.45
C ARG A 6 -14.71 -73.76 -25.78
N SER A 7 -13.93 -73.06 -24.94
CA SER A 7 -13.97 -71.61 -24.71
C SER A 7 -12.55 -71.20 -24.27
N LEU A 8 -11.73 -70.52 -25.08
CA LEU A 8 -11.60 -69.06 -25.22
C LEU A 8 -11.41 -68.35 -23.88
N ASP A 9 -10.17 -67.98 -23.59
CA ASP A 9 -9.80 -66.77 -22.83
C ASP A 9 -8.40 -66.31 -23.27
N THR A 10 -8.40 -65.44 -24.27
CA THR A 10 -7.25 -64.65 -24.68
C THR A 10 -7.20 -63.44 -23.75
N GLN A 11 -6.27 -63.41 -22.80
CA GLN A 11 -5.97 -62.20 -22.03
C GLN A 11 -5.34 -61.15 -22.95
N VAL A 12 -6.16 -60.22 -23.42
CA VAL A 12 -5.69 -58.99 -24.06
C VAL A 12 -5.26 -58.05 -22.94
N GLY A 13 -3.95 -57.99 -22.70
CA GLY A 13 -3.34 -56.97 -21.85
C GLY A 13 -3.48 -55.60 -22.51
N VAL A 14 -4.43 -54.80 -22.04
CA VAL A 14 -4.47 -53.36 -22.30
C VAL A 14 -4.01 -52.63 -21.05
N THR A 15 -2.70 -52.52 -20.87
CA THR A 15 -2.11 -51.45 -20.06
C THR A 15 -2.08 -50.18 -20.92
N GLN A 16 -3.24 -49.54 -21.08
CA GLN A 16 -3.29 -48.15 -21.52
C GLN A 16 -2.77 -47.28 -20.37
N ALA A 17 -1.44 -47.11 -20.31
CA ALA A 17 -0.86 -45.96 -19.68
C ALA A 17 -1.41 -44.73 -20.42
N HIS A 18 -2.42 -44.09 -19.84
CA HIS A 18 -2.80 -42.74 -20.23
C HIS A 18 -1.58 -41.87 -19.98
N SER A 19 -0.79 -41.67 -21.03
CA SER A 19 0.21 -40.62 -21.09
C SER A 19 -0.55 -39.31 -20.94
N GLN A 20 -0.78 -38.87 -19.70
CA GLN A 20 -1.15 -37.50 -19.39
C GLN A 20 -0.11 -36.65 -20.12
N THR A 21 -0.56 -36.01 -21.20
CA THR A 21 0.20 -35.00 -21.92
C THR A 21 0.45 -33.87 -20.94
N ARG A 22 1.58 -33.94 -20.23
CA ARG A 22 2.05 -32.85 -19.39
C ARG A 22 2.25 -31.65 -20.31
N LEU A 23 1.60 -30.55 -19.98
CA LEU A 23 1.91 -29.27 -20.60
C LEU A 23 3.43 -29.02 -20.53
N PRO A 24 4.07 -28.58 -21.63
CA PRO A 24 5.45 -28.13 -21.65
C PRO A 24 5.72 -27.08 -20.58
N SER A 25 6.97 -27.03 -20.10
CA SER A 25 7.42 -26.10 -19.05
C SER A 25 7.18 -24.64 -19.43
N GLU A 26 7.36 -24.31 -20.71
CA GLU A 26 7.21 -22.97 -21.26
C GLU A 26 5.76 -22.49 -21.16
N LEU A 27 4.81 -23.36 -21.52
CA LEU A 27 3.38 -23.04 -21.42
C LEU A 27 2.93 -22.93 -19.96
N TRP A 28 3.50 -23.72 -19.05
CA TRP A 28 3.23 -23.55 -17.63
C TRP A 28 3.69 -22.19 -17.13
N LEU A 29 4.88 -21.73 -17.54
CA LEU A 29 5.41 -20.43 -17.15
C LEU A 29 4.58 -19.28 -17.74
N GLU A 30 4.16 -19.40 -19.00
CA GLU A 30 3.30 -18.41 -19.65
C GLU A 30 1.94 -18.27 -18.95
N ILE A 31 1.27 -19.39 -18.64
CA ILE A 31 0.04 -19.38 -17.85
C ILE A 31 0.31 -18.75 -16.49
N TYR A 32 1.39 -19.15 -15.83
CA TYR A 32 1.73 -18.67 -14.50
C TYR A 32 1.93 -17.16 -14.45
N GLU A 33 2.60 -16.58 -15.46
CA GLU A 33 2.83 -15.14 -15.58
C GLU A 33 1.56 -14.30 -15.67
N HIS A 34 0.46 -14.88 -16.17
CA HIS A 34 -0.83 -14.21 -16.32
C HIS A 34 -1.72 -14.33 -15.08
N LEU A 35 -1.34 -15.12 -14.08
CA LEU A 35 -2.05 -15.24 -12.81
C LEU A 35 -1.76 -14.05 -11.89
N ASP A 36 -2.76 -13.60 -11.12
CA ASP A 36 -2.51 -12.71 -9.97
C ASP A 36 -1.61 -13.41 -8.94
N ALA A 37 -0.94 -12.66 -8.06
CA ALA A 37 0.02 -13.24 -7.14
C ALA A 37 -0.60 -14.21 -6.12
N ALA A 38 -1.88 -14.06 -5.76
CA ALA A 38 -2.56 -15.02 -4.90
C ALA A 38 -2.78 -16.35 -5.63
N SER A 39 -3.25 -16.28 -6.87
CA SER A 39 -3.40 -17.43 -7.76
C SER A 39 -2.07 -18.11 -8.07
N MET A 40 -0.98 -17.36 -8.27
CA MET A 40 0.38 -17.90 -8.40
C MET A 40 0.80 -18.75 -7.19
N MET A 41 0.58 -18.26 -5.98
CA MET A 41 0.95 -19.00 -4.77
C MET A 41 0.09 -20.27 -4.62
N GLN A 42 -1.22 -20.17 -4.85
CA GLN A 42 -2.11 -21.34 -4.83
C GLN A 42 -1.69 -22.37 -5.87
N PHE A 43 -1.43 -21.92 -7.09
CA PHE A 43 -1.01 -22.77 -8.20
C PHE A 43 0.30 -23.52 -7.90
N SER A 44 1.27 -22.83 -7.30
CA SER A 44 2.53 -23.46 -6.87
C SER A 44 2.31 -24.52 -5.78
N SER A 45 1.29 -24.37 -4.93
CA SER A 45 0.98 -25.35 -3.89
C SER A 45 0.36 -26.65 -4.43
N CYS A 46 -0.20 -26.63 -5.64
CA CYS A 46 -0.89 -27.78 -6.22
C CYS A 46 0.05 -28.88 -6.73
N SER A 47 1.32 -28.58 -7.04
CA SER A 47 2.26 -29.55 -7.62
C SER A 47 3.71 -29.24 -7.28
N LYS A 48 4.46 -30.23 -6.80
CA LYS A 48 5.91 -30.11 -6.53
C LYS A 48 6.71 -29.77 -7.78
N THR A 49 6.31 -30.31 -8.94
CA THR A 49 6.98 -30.04 -10.22
C THR A 49 6.77 -28.58 -10.63
N VAL A 50 5.54 -28.08 -10.49
CA VAL A 50 5.22 -26.67 -10.76
C VAL A 50 5.95 -25.77 -9.76
N ALA A 51 5.91 -26.08 -8.46
CA ALA A 51 6.61 -25.32 -7.43
C ALA A 51 8.11 -25.21 -7.71
N SER A 52 8.75 -26.31 -8.11
CA SER A 52 10.16 -26.31 -8.47
C SER A 52 10.41 -25.46 -9.71
N LEU A 53 9.55 -25.56 -10.73
CA LEU A 53 9.68 -24.80 -11.96
C LEU A 53 9.52 -23.30 -11.68
N THR A 54 8.45 -22.88 -11.00
CA THR A 54 8.17 -21.47 -10.74
C THR A 54 9.22 -20.85 -9.84
N SER A 55 9.71 -21.59 -8.83
CA SER A 55 10.80 -21.11 -7.95
C SER A 55 12.10 -20.84 -8.73
N GLN A 56 12.41 -21.62 -9.77
CA GLN A 56 13.60 -21.39 -10.62
C GLN A 56 13.47 -20.09 -11.44
N PHE A 57 12.25 -19.70 -11.80
CA PHE A 57 11.96 -18.53 -12.63
C PHE A 57 11.40 -17.32 -11.85
N GLU A 58 11.25 -17.43 -10.53
CA GLU A 58 10.61 -16.41 -9.67
C GLU A 58 11.16 -15.01 -9.94
N ARG A 59 12.48 -14.85 -9.88
CA ARG A 59 13.14 -13.56 -10.11
C ARG A 59 12.81 -12.97 -11.49
N SER A 60 12.83 -13.79 -12.55
CA SER A 60 12.56 -13.33 -13.92
C SER A 60 11.09 -12.91 -14.10
N ILE A 61 10.17 -13.71 -13.55
CA ILE A 61 8.73 -13.43 -13.57
C ILE A 61 8.45 -12.15 -12.78
N CYS A 62 8.96 -12.04 -11.56
CA CYS A 62 8.75 -10.88 -10.71
C CYS A 62 9.31 -9.60 -11.34
N LYS A 63 10.53 -9.63 -11.89
CA LYS A 63 11.10 -8.46 -12.60
C LYS A 63 10.21 -7.97 -13.74
N ARG A 64 9.71 -8.88 -14.59
CA ARG A 64 8.80 -8.53 -15.69
C ARG A 64 7.49 -7.96 -15.17
N ARG A 65 6.90 -8.55 -14.13
CA ARG A 65 5.66 -8.06 -13.54
C ARG A 65 5.83 -6.70 -12.87
N THR A 66 6.89 -6.51 -12.08
CA THR A 66 7.20 -5.21 -11.48
C THR A 66 7.41 -4.14 -12.54
N ALA A 67 8.07 -4.46 -13.65
CA ALA A 67 8.26 -3.52 -14.77
C ALA A 67 6.95 -3.12 -15.48
N ALA A 68 5.91 -3.96 -15.40
CA ALA A 68 4.59 -3.70 -15.96
C ALA A 68 3.63 -2.97 -15.00
N LEU A 69 3.98 -2.87 -13.71
CA LEU A 69 3.20 -2.13 -12.73
C LEU A 69 3.54 -0.64 -12.78
N GLU A 70 2.51 0.19 -12.85
CA GLU A 70 2.64 1.64 -12.70
C GLU A 70 2.12 2.09 -11.33
N PRO A 71 2.81 3.03 -10.64
CA PRO A 71 4.07 3.66 -11.04
C PRO A 71 5.27 2.70 -10.96
N LYS A 72 6.22 2.82 -11.90
CA LYS A 72 7.45 2.00 -11.92
C LYS A 72 8.20 2.06 -10.60
N GLN A 73 8.37 0.89 -9.96
CA GLN A 73 9.10 0.79 -8.69
C GLN A 73 10.56 0.38 -8.91
N SER A 74 11.50 1.22 -8.47
CA SER A 74 12.95 0.93 -8.49
C SER A 74 13.49 0.38 -7.15
N LYS A 75 12.60 -0.07 -6.25
CA LYS A 75 12.98 -0.41 -4.87
C LYS A 75 13.55 -1.82 -4.75
N LEU A 76 14.55 -1.97 -3.88
CA LEU A 76 15.14 -3.26 -3.52
C LEU A 76 14.33 -4.03 -2.48
N ALA A 77 13.45 -3.36 -1.74
CA ALA A 77 12.57 -3.96 -0.76
C ALA A 77 11.40 -3.02 -0.43
N ILE A 78 10.31 -3.59 0.09
CA ILE A 78 9.13 -2.86 0.57
C ILE A 78 8.69 -3.38 1.94
N LEU A 79 7.87 -2.60 2.65
CA LEU A 79 7.28 -2.99 3.92
C LEU A 79 5.95 -3.72 3.72
N SER A 80 5.76 -4.87 4.36
CA SER A 80 4.48 -5.58 4.32
C SER A 80 3.35 -4.77 4.95
N SER A 81 2.12 -5.02 4.51
CA SER A 81 0.94 -4.31 5.02
C SER A 81 -0.10 -5.26 5.64
N ASN A 82 0.33 -6.45 6.07
CA ASN A 82 -0.50 -7.52 6.65
C ASN A 82 -0.44 -7.58 8.19
N LYS A 83 0.53 -6.90 8.80
CA LYS A 83 0.77 -6.89 10.23
C LYS A 83 1.03 -5.47 10.72
N VAL A 84 0.81 -5.28 12.03
CA VAL A 84 1.16 -4.03 12.74
C VAL A 84 2.66 -3.82 12.67
N ASP A 85 3.44 -4.86 13.00
CA ASP A 85 4.88 -4.90 12.75
C ASP A 85 5.11 -5.29 11.29
N ARG A 86 5.41 -4.28 10.48
CA ARG A 86 5.63 -4.45 9.04
C ARG A 86 6.95 -5.17 8.82
N SER A 87 6.90 -6.31 8.14
CA SER A 87 8.10 -7.07 7.77
C SER A 87 8.66 -6.58 6.44
N ILE A 88 9.98 -6.61 6.29
CA ILE A 88 10.63 -6.28 5.02
C ILE A 88 10.40 -7.42 4.03
N ILE A 89 9.91 -7.08 2.84
CA ILE A 89 9.72 -7.98 1.72
C ILE A 89 10.75 -7.60 0.64
N PRO A 90 11.72 -8.48 0.33
CA PRO A 90 12.73 -8.21 -0.69
C PRO A 90 12.13 -8.18 -2.09
N ALA A 91 12.70 -7.36 -2.96
CA ALA A 91 12.35 -7.29 -4.37
C ALA A 91 12.55 -8.63 -5.09
N ASP A 92 11.96 -8.75 -6.26
CA ASP A 92 12.01 -9.95 -7.12
C ASP A 92 11.46 -11.22 -6.47
N THR A 93 10.53 -11.10 -5.51
CA THR A 93 9.83 -12.23 -4.89
C THR A 93 8.32 -12.18 -5.15
N TYR A 94 7.65 -13.34 -5.11
CA TYR A 94 6.18 -13.38 -5.21
C TYR A 94 5.50 -12.60 -4.08
N GLY A 95 6.11 -12.58 -2.89
CA GLY A 95 5.65 -11.77 -1.77
C GLY A 95 5.64 -10.28 -2.10
N PHE A 96 6.64 -9.80 -2.86
CA PHE A 96 6.74 -8.41 -3.30
C PHE A 96 5.61 -8.05 -4.26
N ILE A 97 5.41 -8.86 -5.32
CA ILE A 97 4.34 -8.65 -6.30
C ILE A 97 2.97 -8.64 -5.61
N ARG A 98 2.74 -9.62 -4.72
CA ARG A 98 1.49 -9.72 -3.97
C ARG A 98 1.23 -8.48 -3.13
N GLU A 99 2.25 -7.96 -2.45
CA GLU A 99 2.10 -6.74 -1.64
C GLU A 99 1.78 -5.52 -2.53
N LEU A 100 2.39 -5.40 -3.71
CA LEU A 100 2.05 -4.32 -4.66
C LEU A 100 0.61 -4.42 -5.17
N GLU A 101 0.16 -5.61 -5.59
CA GLU A 101 -1.21 -5.85 -6.01
C GLU A 101 -2.21 -5.52 -4.89
N LEU A 102 -1.91 -5.91 -3.64
CA LEU A 102 -2.72 -5.57 -2.48
C LEU A 102 -2.80 -4.07 -2.24
N ARG A 103 -1.70 -3.33 -2.39
CA ARG A 103 -1.69 -1.87 -2.26
C ARG A 103 -2.52 -1.21 -3.35
N HIS A 104 -2.38 -1.62 -4.61
CA HIS A 104 -3.20 -1.12 -5.71
C HIS A 104 -4.70 -1.38 -5.46
N ALA A 105 -5.07 -2.60 -5.07
CA ALA A 105 -6.45 -2.93 -4.75
C ALA A 105 -7.02 -2.09 -3.58
N ARG A 106 -6.19 -1.80 -2.57
CA ARG A 106 -6.59 -0.94 -1.44
C ARG A 106 -6.75 0.51 -1.86
N ILE A 107 -5.80 1.06 -2.62
CA ILE A 107 -5.87 2.42 -3.12
C ILE A 107 -7.16 2.60 -3.94
N ASP A 108 -7.46 1.64 -4.82
CA ASP A 108 -8.69 1.64 -5.61
C ASP A 108 -9.94 1.60 -4.74
N TYR A 109 -9.94 0.74 -3.72
CA TYR A 109 -11.03 0.70 -2.75
C TYR A 109 -11.20 2.03 -2.01
N MET A 110 -10.11 2.61 -1.49
CA MET A 110 -10.15 3.85 -0.71
C MET A 110 -10.66 5.03 -1.54
N LEU A 111 -10.15 5.20 -2.76
CA LEU A 111 -10.50 6.34 -3.60
C LEU A 111 -11.88 6.21 -4.27
N VAL A 112 -12.31 4.99 -4.61
CA VAL A 112 -13.48 4.79 -5.48
C VAL A 112 -14.67 4.16 -4.75
N ARG A 113 -14.44 3.35 -3.72
CA ARG A 113 -15.49 2.49 -3.13
C ARG A 113 -15.78 2.76 -1.66
N SER A 114 -14.85 3.37 -0.93
CA SER A 114 -14.96 3.49 0.53
C SER A 114 -15.99 4.53 0.99
N GLY A 115 -16.33 5.49 0.12
CA GLY A 115 -17.13 6.66 0.50
C GLY A 115 -16.40 7.65 1.42
N PHE A 116 -15.10 7.42 1.70
CA PHE A 116 -14.29 8.30 2.54
C PHE A 116 -14.03 9.68 1.90
N LEU A 117 -14.04 9.75 0.57
CA LEU A 117 -13.83 10.97 -0.20
C LEU A 117 -15.03 11.21 -1.12
N ASP A 118 -15.53 12.45 -1.14
CA ASP A 118 -16.40 12.93 -2.20
C ASP A 118 -15.55 13.57 -3.32
N LEU A 119 -15.38 12.83 -4.42
CA LEU A 119 -14.65 13.29 -5.60
C LEU A 119 -15.55 14.02 -6.60
N SER A 120 -16.85 14.19 -6.32
CA SER A 120 -17.79 14.84 -7.24
C SER A 120 -17.66 16.36 -7.24
N ALA A 121 -17.37 16.94 -6.07
CA ALA A 121 -17.09 18.35 -5.90
C ALA A 121 -15.85 18.54 -5.01
N PRO A 122 -14.66 18.13 -5.51
CA PRO A 122 -13.50 18.07 -4.66
C PRO A 122 -12.99 19.50 -4.36
N PRO A 123 -12.45 19.74 -3.15
CA PRO A 123 -12.06 21.06 -2.66
C PRO A 123 -11.14 21.82 -3.63
N GLY A 124 -11.43 23.11 -3.85
CA GLY A 124 -10.63 23.96 -4.73
C GLY A 124 -10.80 23.69 -6.23
N LEU A 125 -11.63 22.71 -6.61
CA LEU A 125 -12.01 22.45 -8.00
C LEU A 125 -13.51 22.66 -8.21
N ARG A 126 -13.90 22.96 -9.44
CA ARG A 126 -15.31 22.94 -9.83
C ARG A 126 -15.84 21.49 -9.81
N PRO A 127 -17.17 21.28 -9.67
CA PRO A 127 -17.77 19.96 -9.79
C PRO A 127 -17.28 19.23 -11.05
N LEU A 128 -16.84 18.00 -10.88
CA LEU A 128 -16.23 17.19 -11.92
C LEU A 128 -17.23 16.18 -12.48
N THR A 129 -17.20 15.96 -13.79
CA THR A 129 -17.94 14.85 -14.41
C THR A 129 -17.35 13.51 -13.99
N CYS A 130 -18.13 12.42 -14.06
CA CYS A 130 -17.62 11.07 -13.77
C CYS A 130 -16.37 10.73 -14.60
N GLY A 131 -16.33 11.18 -15.86
CA GLY A 131 -15.15 11.00 -16.72
C GLY A 131 -13.93 11.78 -16.22
N GLN A 132 -14.11 13.03 -15.79
CA GLN A 132 -13.04 13.83 -15.19
C GLN A 132 -12.51 13.23 -13.89
N GLN A 133 -13.40 12.71 -13.06
CA GLN A 133 -13.02 12.02 -11.83
C GLN A 133 -12.19 10.77 -12.13
N LEU A 134 -12.71 9.86 -12.96
CA LEU A 134 -12.10 8.55 -13.21
C LEU A 134 -10.83 8.59 -14.05
N TRP A 135 -10.77 9.47 -15.05
CA TRP A 135 -9.67 9.48 -16.03
C TRP A 135 -8.60 10.55 -15.78
N HIS A 136 -8.87 11.52 -14.90
CA HIS A 136 -7.90 12.57 -14.58
C HIS A 136 -7.56 12.61 -13.10
N LEU A 137 -8.55 12.85 -12.24
CA LEU A 137 -8.26 13.05 -10.81
C LEU A 137 -7.81 11.76 -10.12
N VAL A 138 -8.55 10.66 -10.30
CA VAL A 138 -8.26 9.38 -9.64
C VAL A 138 -6.84 8.88 -9.97
N PRO A 139 -6.37 8.85 -11.23
CA PRO A 139 -4.99 8.46 -11.54
C PRO A 139 -3.93 9.30 -10.80
N LEU A 140 -4.12 10.61 -10.69
CA LEU A 140 -3.20 11.49 -9.96
C LEU A 140 -3.20 11.20 -8.45
N LEU A 141 -4.38 10.93 -7.87
CA LEU A 141 -4.50 10.54 -6.46
C LEU A 141 -3.88 9.16 -6.19
N LYS A 142 -4.04 8.21 -7.12
CA LYS A 142 -3.38 6.89 -7.04
C LYS A 142 -1.86 7.05 -7.04
N GLN A 143 -1.34 7.90 -7.94
CA GLN A 143 0.08 8.19 -8.01
C GLN A 143 0.59 8.86 -6.73
N ALA A 144 -0.14 9.84 -6.19
CA ALA A 144 0.21 10.49 -4.93
C ALA A 144 0.23 9.51 -3.75
N LEU A 145 -0.72 8.58 -3.65
CA LEU A 145 -0.69 7.51 -2.64
C LEU A 145 0.47 6.54 -2.88
N GLY A 146 0.85 6.31 -4.13
CA GLY A 146 2.07 5.61 -4.51
C GLY A 146 3.32 6.30 -3.94
N TYR A 147 3.41 7.63 -4.02
CA TYR A 147 4.50 8.37 -3.38
C TYR A 147 4.52 8.22 -1.85
N CYS A 148 3.37 8.23 -1.18
CA CYS A 148 3.30 7.95 0.25
C CYS A 148 3.81 6.54 0.59
N ASP A 149 3.46 5.54 -0.24
CA ASP A 149 3.99 4.18 -0.12
C ASP A 149 5.51 4.13 -0.37
N ASP A 150 6.03 4.95 -1.29
CA ASP A 150 7.46 5.10 -1.52
C ASP A 150 8.20 5.69 -0.33
N ILE A 151 7.66 6.75 0.25
CA ILE A 151 8.19 7.39 1.46
C ILE A 151 8.20 6.39 2.63
N ALA A 152 7.16 5.57 2.78
CA ALA A 152 7.10 4.56 3.82
C ALA A 152 8.17 3.46 3.63
N ASP A 153 8.39 3.01 2.39
CA ASP A 153 9.33 1.93 2.09
C ASP A 153 10.82 2.34 2.20
N ILE A 154 11.14 3.64 2.33
CA ILE A 154 12.51 4.11 2.63
C ILE A 154 13.02 3.50 3.96
N ALA A 155 12.13 3.18 4.89
CA ALA A 155 12.49 2.47 6.11
C ALA A 155 12.94 1.01 5.84
N ALA A 156 12.40 0.34 4.81
CA ALA A 156 12.79 -1.03 4.45
C ALA A 156 14.22 -1.14 3.89
N THR A 157 14.73 -0.06 3.30
CA THR A 157 16.09 -0.02 2.73
C THR A 157 17.13 0.55 3.69
N SER A 158 16.70 1.09 4.82
CA SER A 158 17.57 1.76 5.80
C SER A 158 17.96 0.87 6.98
N THR A 159 17.46 -0.36 7.06
CA THR A 159 17.82 -1.36 8.08
C THR A 159 19.09 -2.10 7.72
N THR A 160 20.24 -1.42 7.76
CA THR A 160 21.54 -2.06 7.93
C THR A 160 21.77 -2.31 9.44
N GLY A 161 21.25 -3.43 9.95
CA GLY A 161 21.77 -4.13 11.16
C GLY A 161 21.75 -3.44 12.54
N THR A 162 21.34 -2.18 12.70
CA THR A 162 21.38 -1.51 14.02
C THR A 162 19.99 -1.19 14.56
N SER A 163 19.72 -1.63 15.79
CA SER A 163 18.45 -1.55 16.55
C SER A 163 17.99 -0.14 16.97
N ARG A 164 18.51 0.91 16.34
CA ARG A 164 18.18 2.31 16.67
C ARG A 164 17.51 2.96 15.45
N PRO A 165 16.40 3.69 15.60
CA PRO A 165 15.83 4.46 14.49
C PRO A 165 16.92 5.40 13.96
N CYS A 166 17.38 5.12 12.74
CA CYS A 166 18.49 5.83 12.16
C CYS A 166 18.02 7.23 11.77
N PRO A 167 18.69 8.31 12.22
CA PRO A 167 18.38 9.67 11.79
C PRO A 167 18.31 9.84 10.27
N SER A 168 18.96 8.92 9.54
CA SER A 168 18.96 8.88 8.09
C SER A 168 17.60 8.59 7.43
N VAL A 169 16.64 7.92 8.09
CA VAL A 169 15.37 7.55 7.41
C VAL A 169 14.57 8.81 7.08
N ARG A 170 14.40 9.72 8.05
CA ARG A 170 13.63 10.94 7.83
C ARG A 170 14.31 11.85 6.81
N SER A 171 15.63 12.04 6.91
CA SER A 171 16.35 12.85 5.92
C SER A 171 16.25 12.25 4.51
N LYS A 172 16.23 10.92 4.36
CA LYS A 172 15.97 10.26 3.07
C LYS A 172 14.54 10.46 2.57
N GLN A 173 13.54 10.42 3.46
CA GLN A 173 12.15 10.73 3.11
C GLN A 173 12.00 12.18 2.64
N VAL A 174 12.65 13.13 3.32
CA VAL A 174 12.68 14.54 2.93
C VAL A 174 13.36 14.70 1.57
N ALA A 175 14.53 14.08 1.38
CA ALA A 175 15.24 14.10 0.10
C ALA A 175 14.40 13.50 -1.04
N TYR A 176 13.61 12.45 -0.76
CA TYR A 176 12.67 11.88 -1.73
C TYR A 176 11.61 12.90 -2.15
N ILE A 177 10.96 13.55 -1.19
CA ILE A 177 9.95 14.59 -1.45
C ILE A 177 10.55 15.76 -2.22
N GLN A 178 11.75 16.22 -1.83
CA GLN A 178 12.49 17.29 -2.52
C GLN A 178 12.90 16.90 -3.96
N GLY A 179 13.01 15.61 -4.25
CA GLY A 179 13.31 15.08 -5.58
C GLY A 179 12.07 14.89 -6.48
N LEU A 180 10.86 15.06 -5.95
CA LEU A 180 9.64 14.97 -6.75
C LEU A 180 9.53 16.15 -7.72
N THR A 181 8.84 15.93 -8.84
CA THR A 181 8.45 17.01 -9.76
C THR A 181 7.47 17.96 -9.08
N LEU A 182 7.35 19.19 -9.61
CA LEU A 182 6.33 20.13 -9.14
C LEU A 182 4.93 19.49 -9.15
N GLU A 183 4.58 18.81 -10.24
CA GLU A 183 3.32 18.06 -10.36
C GLU A 183 3.19 16.99 -9.25
N GLY A 184 4.26 16.24 -8.97
CA GLY A 184 4.26 15.23 -7.92
C GLY A 184 4.04 15.80 -6.53
N VAL A 185 4.71 16.91 -6.20
CA VAL A 185 4.51 17.63 -4.93
C VAL A 185 3.11 18.23 -4.84
N SER A 186 2.60 18.83 -5.92
CA SER A 186 1.24 19.39 -5.96
C SER A 186 0.18 18.30 -5.78
N CYS A 187 0.33 17.15 -6.44
CA CYS A 187 -0.59 16.02 -6.27
C CYS A 187 -0.53 15.45 -4.85
N LEU A 188 0.67 15.36 -4.26
CA LEU A 188 0.84 14.91 -2.88
C LEU A 188 0.16 15.87 -1.89
N LEU A 189 0.37 17.18 -2.05
CA LEU A 189 -0.28 18.20 -1.22
C LEU A 189 -1.80 18.14 -1.36
N TYR A 190 -2.29 18.09 -2.60
CA TYR A 190 -3.73 18.00 -2.87
C TYR A 190 -4.36 16.74 -2.28
N LEU A 191 -3.67 15.60 -2.37
CA LEU A 191 -4.09 14.35 -1.73
C LEU A 191 -4.25 14.53 -0.22
N LEU A 192 -3.28 15.14 0.47
CA LEU A 192 -3.37 15.35 1.92
C LEU A 192 -4.57 16.25 2.28
N ILE A 193 -4.79 17.33 1.54
CA ILE A 193 -5.94 18.23 1.75
C ILE A 193 -7.27 17.46 1.69
N ILE A 194 -7.50 16.70 0.63
CA ILE A 194 -8.77 15.99 0.48
C ILE A 194 -8.94 14.86 1.52
N LEU A 195 -7.85 14.19 1.90
CA LEU A 195 -7.87 13.16 2.94
C LEU A 195 -8.16 13.75 4.31
N SER A 196 -7.61 14.93 4.62
CA SER A 196 -7.90 15.67 5.87
C SER A 196 -9.36 16.08 5.95
N ILE A 197 -9.94 16.53 4.83
CA ILE A 197 -11.38 16.83 4.77
C ILE A 197 -12.21 15.55 5.00
N GLY A 198 -11.84 14.44 4.35
CA GLY A 198 -12.48 13.14 4.60
C GLY A 198 -12.37 12.70 6.06
N TYR A 199 -11.21 12.91 6.69
CA TYR A 199 -10.98 12.61 8.11
C TYR A 199 -11.89 13.44 9.03
N ILE A 200 -11.97 14.75 8.80
CA ILE A 200 -12.82 15.68 9.57
C ILE A 200 -14.30 15.29 9.40
N GLN A 201 -14.72 14.96 8.18
CA GLN A 201 -16.09 14.53 7.89
C GLN A 201 -16.41 13.17 8.51
N GLN A 202 -15.48 12.21 8.50
CA GLN A 202 -15.69 10.88 9.11
C GLN A 202 -15.72 10.95 10.65
N GLY A 203 -15.05 11.93 11.26
CA GLY A 203 -15.19 12.25 12.68
C GLY A 203 -16.60 12.68 13.11
N GLN A 204 -17.50 12.94 12.15
CA GLN A 204 -18.93 13.12 12.40
C GLN A 204 -19.64 11.77 12.42
N GLY A 205 -19.62 11.10 13.58
CA GLY A 205 -20.41 9.90 13.84
C GLY A 205 -21.92 10.17 13.90
N PRO A 206 -22.77 9.12 14.00
CA PRO A 206 -24.25 9.21 13.93
C PRO A 206 -24.93 10.05 15.02
N ASN A 207 -24.18 10.61 15.98
CA ASN A 207 -24.67 11.52 17.02
C ASN A 207 -24.10 12.96 16.91
N GLY A 208 -23.56 13.36 15.75
CA GLY A 208 -23.25 14.77 15.47
C GLY A 208 -22.34 15.42 16.50
N SER A 209 -21.10 14.93 16.64
CA SER A 209 -20.07 15.72 17.33
C SER A 209 -19.75 16.97 16.50
N ILE A 210 -19.71 18.07 17.23
CA ILE A 210 -19.57 19.47 16.82
C ILE A 210 -18.45 19.61 15.76
N PRO A 211 -18.64 20.40 14.69
CA PRO A 211 -17.55 20.75 13.76
C PRO A 211 -16.33 21.18 14.58
N ILE A 212 -15.14 20.73 14.21
CA ILE A 212 -13.90 21.22 14.82
C ILE A 212 -13.99 22.75 14.86
N PRO A 213 -14.08 23.37 16.05
CA PRO A 213 -14.14 24.82 16.12
C PRO A 213 -12.86 25.35 15.47
N PRO A 214 -12.95 26.37 14.59
CA PRO A 214 -11.76 26.94 13.94
C PRO A 214 -10.72 27.43 14.97
N ASP A 215 -11.16 27.70 16.19
CA ASP A 215 -10.36 28.24 17.29
C ASP A 215 -9.78 27.15 18.23
N ASN A 216 -9.96 25.86 17.94
CA ASN A 216 -9.38 24.78 18.77
C ASN A 216 -8.08 24.23 18.15
N PRO A 217 -6.89 24.68 18.61
CA PRO A 217 -5.61 24.25 18.04
C PRO A 217 -5.37 22.74 18.17
N ILE A 218 -5.90 22.10 19.21
CA ILE A 218 -5.73 20.66 19.48
C ILE A 218 -6.34 19.80 18.37
N ASP A 219 -7.44 20.25 17.78
CA ASP A 219 -8.12 19.48 16.73
C ASP A 219 -7.36 19.55 15.40
N TRP A 220 -6.64 20.65 15.13
CA TRP A 220 -5.77 20.79 13.97
C TRP A 220 -4.46 20.00 14.11
N GLU A 221 -3.89 19.92 15.32
CA GLU A 221 -2.76 19.03 15.63
C GLU A 221 -3.07 17.57 15.26
N ILE A 222 -4.30 17.11 15.55
CA ILE A 222 -4.78 15.77 15.21
C ILE A 222 -4.81 15.57 13.69
N VAL A 223 -5.26 16.57 12.93
CA VAL A 223 -5.26 16.50 11.45
C VAL A 223 -3.82 16.44 10.92
N THR A 224 -2.91 17.27 11.44
CA THR A 224 -1.49 17.23 11.06
C THR A 224 -0.85 15.87 11.35
N VAL A 225 -1.15 15.27 12.51
CA VAL A 225 -0.67 13.92 12.84
C VAL A 225 -1.25 12.87 11.91
N PHE A 226 -2.51 13.02 11.49
CA PHE A 226 -3.12 12.13 10.50
C PHE A 226 -2.43 12.24 9.13
N GLU A 227 -2.19 13.45 8.63
CA GLU A 227 -1.48 13.71 7.37
C GLU A 227 -0.06 13.13 7.39
N GLU A 228 0.70 13.43 8.45
CA GLU A 228 2.05 12.90 8.62
C GLU A 228 2.03 11.37 8.77
N GLY A 229 0.99 10.81 9.37
CA GLY A 229 0.76 9.37 9.43
C GLY A 229 0.61 8.76 8.02
N ILE A 230 -0.16 9.40 7.13
CA ILE A 230 -0.30 8.97 5.73
C ILE A 230 1.04 9.08 5.01
N LEU A 231 1.76 10.20 5.15
CA LEU A 231 3.06 10.40 4.53
C LEU A 231 4.09 9.35 4.97
N ARG A 232 4.15 9.04 6.28
CA ARG A 232 5.15 8.12 6.84
C ARG A 232 4.85 6.65 6.62
N HIS A 233 3.57 6.29 6.60
CA HIS A 233 3.15 4.90 6.63
C HIS A 233 2.41 4.45 5.35
N GLY A 234 2.13 5.39 4.46
CA GLY A 234 1.57 5.13 3.14
C GLY A 234 0.10 4.79 3.14
N SER A 235 -0.32 4.16 2.04
CA SER A 235 -1.69 3.68 1.81
C SER A 235 -2.15 2.68 2.88
N TRP A 236 -1.23 1.97 3.52
CA TRP A 236 -1.55 1.04 4.62
C TRP A 236 -2.17 1.74 5.83
N TYR A 237 -1.66 2.91 6.22
CA TYR A 237 -2.20 3.64 7.36
C TYR A 237 -3.58 4.20 7.05
N LEU A 238 -3.75 4.82 5.89
CA LEU A 238 -5.05 5.30 5.43
C LEU A 238 -6.07 4.16 5.35
N TRP A 239 -5.67 3.01 4.80
CA TRP A 239 -6.55 1.84 4.73
C TRP A 239 -6.93 1.35 6.12
N ALA A 240 -5.97 1.29 7.05
CA ALA A 240 -6.25 0.91 8.43
C ALA A 240 -7.23 1.89 9.09
N HIS A 241 -7.12 3.20 8.80
CA HIS A 241 -8.07 4.21 9.27
C HIS A 241 -9.49 3.94 8.75
N ILE A 242 -9.65 3.84 7.43
CA ILE A 242 -10.95 3.65 6.78
C ILE A 242 -11.58 2.32 7.18
N ALA A 243 -10.81 1.22 7.16
CA ALA A 243 -11.30 -0.11 7.46
C ALA A 243 -11.58 -0.33 8.96
N ALA A 244 -10.88 0.36 9.86
CA ALA A 244 -11.15 0.27 11.30
C ALA A 244 -12.55 0.75 11.67
N SER A 245 -13.10 1.71 10.92
CA SER A 245 -14.48 2.18 11.09
C SER A 245 -15.53 1.09 10.82
N ALA A 246 -15.21 0.08 10.02
CA ALA A 246 -16.12 -1.04 9.74
C ALA A 246 -16.15 -2.10 10.86
N VAL A 247 -15.09 -2.22 11.67
CA VAL A 247 -14.98 -3.21 12.76
C VAL A 247 -14.43 -2.55 14.04
N PRO A 248 -15.28 -1.87 14.83
CA PRO A 248 -14.87 -1.21 16.06
C PRO A 248 -14.16 -2.16 17.03
N GLY A 249 -13.06 -1.71 17.64
CA GLY A 249 -12.29 -2.51 18.59
C GLY A 249 -11.37 -3.58 17.96
N GLY A 250 -11.40 -3.72 16.63
CA GLY A 250 -10.54 -4.63 15.89
C GLY A 250 -9.05 -4.27 15.91
N ARG A 251 -8.22 -5.13 15.31
CA ARG A 251 -6.76 -4.94 15.23
C ARG A 251 -6.36 -3.60 14.58
N LEU A 252 -7.07 -3.20 13.53
CA LEU A 252 -6.79 -1.96 12.80
C LEU A 252 -7.13 -0.71 13.62
N GLU A 253 -8.17 -0.77 14.47
CA GLU A 253 -8.51 0.32 15.38
C GLU A 253 -7.45 0.52 16.46
N LYS A 254 -6.88 -0.58 16.98
CA LYS A 254 -5.74 -0.51 17.91
C LYS A 254 -4.50 0.08 17.24
N LEU A 255 -4.22 -0.32 15.99
CA LEU A 255 -3.13 0.23 15.19
C LEU A 255 -3.30 1.74 14.97
N LYS A 256 -4.47 2.16 14.46
CA LYS A 256 -4.83 3.56 14.22
C LYS A 256 -4.58 4.41 15.45
N ARG A 257 -5.14 4.01 16.60
CA ARG A 257 -4.97 4.72 17.87
C ARG A 257 -3.51 4.76 18.35
N GLY A 258 -2.79 3.67 18.21
CA GLY A 258 -1.37 3.59 18.59
C GLY A 258 -0.48 4.56 17.79
N LEU A 259 -0.68 4.60 16.47
CA LEU A 259 0.07 5.51 15.59
C LEU A 259 -0.31 6.98 15.82
N MET A 260 -1.60 7.28 15.99
CA MET A 260 -2.06 8.64 16.33
C MET A 260 -1.49 9.11 17.67
N ALA A 261 -1.53 8.28 18.72
CA ALA A 261 -0.97 8.63 20.03
C ALA A 261 0.55 8.82 19.97
N ALA A 262 1.26 8.01 19.18
CA ALA A 262 2.70 8.17 18.97
C ALA A 262 3.02 9.48 18.24
N GLY A 263 2.26 9.83 17.20
CA GLY A 263 2.44 11.07 16.45
C GLY A 263 2.13 12.32 17.27
N LEU A 264 1.04 12.32 18.06
CA LEU A 264 0.74 13.41 18.98
C LEU A 264 1.85 13.60 20.02
N LYS A 265 2.35 12.49 20.59
CA LYS A 265 3.48 12.56 21.51
C LYS A 265 4.74 13.14 20.84
N GLU A 266 5.04 12.75 19.62
CA GLU A 266 6.18 13.31 18.85
C GLU A 266 6.00 14.81 18.61
N LEU A 267 4.79 15.25 18.25
CA LEU A 267 4.46 16.65 18.07
C LEU A 267 4.62 17.45 19.38
N THR A 268 4.07 16.97 20.48
CA THR A 268 4.25 17.60 21.80
C THR A 268 5.73 17.64 22.21
N ASP A 269 6.48 16.55 21.98
CA ASP A 269 7.92 16.50 22.28
C ASP A 269 8.71 17.51 21.42
N TRP A 270 8.26 17.76 20.19
CA TRP A 270 8.81 18.81 19.32
C TRP A 270 8.51 20.22 19.83
N GLU A 271 7.24 20.52 20.13
CA GLU A 271 6.79 21.84 20.59
C GLU A 271 7.42 22.24 21.93
N THR A 272 7.59 21.26 22.81
CA THR A 272 8.25 21.45 24.11
C THR A 272 9.77 21.49 24.03
N GLY A 273 10.34 21.42 22.83
CA GLY A 273 11.77 21.59 22.59
C GLY A 273 12.64 20.44 23.12
N LYS A 274 12.10 19.22 23.29
CA LYS A 274 12.92 18.08 23.72
C LYS A 274 14.02 17.82 22.68
N ASP A 275 15.27 17.89 23.12
CA ASP A 275 16.51 17.99 22.32
C ASP A 275 16.69 16.94 21.21
N ARG A 276 15.92 15.86 21.20
CA ARG A 276 16.02 14.77 20.22
C ARG A 276 14.99 14.82 19.10
N VAL A 277 13.92 15.62 19.24
CA VAL A 277 12.88 15.79 18.21
C VAL A 277 13.16 17.03 17.35
N ALA A 278 13.77 18.06 17.95
CA ALA A 278 14.13 19.32 17.30
C ALA A 278 14.95 19.17 16.01
N ALA A 279 15.77 18.13 15.85
CA ALA A 279 16.58 17.94 14.65
C ALA A 279 15.76 17.47 13.41
N TYR A 280 14.66 16.75 13.61
CA TYR A 280 13.92 16.10 12.52
C TYR A 280 12.88 16.99 11.86
N VAL A 281 12.21 17.81 12.66
CA VAL A 281 11.19 18.77 12.17
C VAL A 281 11.85 20.06 11.69
N ARG A 282 12.99 20.49 12.26
CA ARG A 282 13.76 21.65 11.74
C ARG A 282 14.27 21.44 10.32
N GLN A 283 14.43 20.21 9.83
CA GLN A 283 14.80 19.97 8.42
C GLN A 283 13.68 20.32 7.43
N TRP A 284 12.44 20.41 7.89
CA TRP A 284 11.28 20.82 7.08
C TRP A 284 11.10 22.34 7.01
N ILE A 285 11.70 23.07 7.94
CA ILE A 285 11.53 24.52 8.06
C ILE A 285 12.89 25.17 7.84
N PRO A 286 13.15 25.81 6.68
CA PRO A 286 14.35 26.63 6.50
C PRO A 286 14.42 27.64 7.65
N GLN A 287 15.62 27.83 8.21
CA GLN A 287 15.86 28.79 9.29
C GLN A 287 15.35 30.17 8.87
N GLY A 288 14.15 30.54 9.33
CA GLY A 288 13.45 31.77 8.94
C GLY A 288 11.97 31.63 8.58
N GLY A 289 11.39 30.42 8.49
CA GLY A 289 10.00 30.24 8.02
C GLY A 289 9.01 29.78 9.08
N TYR A 290 8.52 30.67 9.94
CA TYR A 290 7.22 30.45 10.61
C TYR A 290 6.02 30.55 9.62
N GLU A 291 6.29 30.64 8.31
CA GLU A 291 5.30 30.94 7.27
C GLU A 291 5.32 29.94 6.09
N VAL A 292 5.60 28.64 6.25
CA VAL A 292 5.53 27.70 5.10
C VAL A 292 4.61 26.50 5.31
N CYS A 293 4.43 26.00 6.54
CA CYS A 293 3.42 24.96 6.81
C CYS A 293 2.11 25.48 7.42
N VAL A 294 2.10 26.69 8.01
CA VAL A 294 0.88 27.27 8.62
C VAL A 294 0.25 28.35 7.74
N SER A 295 1.03 28.99 6.85
CA SER A 295 0.54 30.06 5.97
C SER A 295 -0.15 29.56 4.69
N ALA A 296 0.05 28.30 4.29
CA ALA A 296 -0.65 27.70 3.15
C ALA A 296 -2.12 27.35 3.45
N PHE A 297 -2.56 27.52 4.71
CA PHE A 297 -3.88 27.14 5.20
C PHE A 297 -4.70 28.30 5.78
N SER A 298 -4.34 29.55 5.47
CA SER A 298 -5.20 30.71 5.72
C SER A 298 -5.69 31.31 4.39
N ILE A 299 -6.85 30.81 3.92
CA ILE A 299 -7.84 31.59 3.17
C ILE A 299 -9.13 31.53 3.99
#